data_AF-A0A8T2KFC5-F1
#
_entry.id   AF-A0A8T2KFC5-F1
#
_cell.length_a   1.000
_cell.length_b   1.000
_cell.length_c   1.000
_cell.angle_alpha   90.00
_cell.angle_beta   90.00
_cell.angle_gamma   90.00
#
_symmetry.space_group_name_H-M   'P 1'
#
loop_
_entity.id
_entity.type
_entity.pdbx_description
1 polymer ?
#
loop_
_entity_poly.entity_id
_entity_poly.type
_entity_poly.pdbx_seq_one_letter_code
_entity_poly.pdbx_strand_id
1 'polypeptide(L)'
;MALLCLLLLLGSCYLSYPSNLKYSAAPRYNISLDDLPEQRWEPVLKHSNYSHLKETANMLINTFIPEGVLEALQPLAKIYLTFYVGYPYAGEIRGISKIVGLSTTKVLLLNLVYEAVIYCTSIVAEDENGKVFMGRNMDFLFQKELAEIVVDVDFLKNGTIAYTATTFIGYIGILTGQSPHKFAISANSREQDSYWWQNAMAALLRNSSPISWVIRDTLSEAKDYTDALNKLSTRQLISDVFFILAGTKSGEGVVITRNRSSVADTRFLDHLGGKWFLVQTNYDPWNEPPKYDDRRTPATKAVNETGQRSINLDSLYKVVSVVSFFLSLV
;
A
#
# COMPACT_ATOMS: atom_id res chain seq x y z
N MET A 1 -0.70 -5.69 23.32
CA MET A 1 0.18 -4.53 23.06
C MET A 1 1.58 -4.67 23.66
N ALA A 2 1.75 -5.06 24.93
CA ALA A 2 3.08 -5.40 25.46
C ALA A 2 3.76 -6.51 24.65
N LEU A 3 3.00 -7.52 24.20
CA LEU A 3 3.50 -8.60 23.34
C LEU A 3 3.95 -8.11 21.96
N LEU A 4 3.28 -7.12 21.35
CA LEU A 4 3.66 -6.58 20.04
C LEU A 4 4.97 -5.77 20.15
N CYS A 5 5.11 -4.95 21.20
CA CYS A 5 6.37 -4.26 21.51
C CYS A 5 7.48 -5.24 21.94
N LEU A 6 7.15 -6.36 22.59
CA LEU A 6 8.11 -7.39 22.99
C LEU A 6 8.61 -8.20 21.77
N LEU A 7 7.73 -8.48 20.81
CA LEU A 7 8.07 -9.13 19.53
C LEU A 7 8.93 -8.21 18.66
N LEU A 8 8.70 -6.89 18.69
CA LEU A 8 9.54 -5.88 18.04
C LEU A 8 10.95 -5.78 18.64
N LEU A 9 11.10 -6.03 19.95
CA LEU A 9 12.40 -6.03 20.63
C LEU A 9 13.24 -7.28 20.32
N LEU A 10 12.59 -8.44 20.12
CA LEU A 10 13.27 -9.74 19.96
C LEU A 10 13.64 -10.08 18.50
N GLY A 11 13.05 -9.42 17.50
CA GLY A 11 13.35 -9.65 16.07
C GLY A 11 14.61 -8.97 15.53
N SER A 12 15.34 -8.23 16.36
CA SER A 12 16.49 -7.39 15.96
C SER A 12 17.82 -8.14 15.86
N CYS A 13 17.81 -9.31 15.22
CA CYS A 13 19.05 -9.94 14.75
C CYS A 13 19.10 -9.80 13.23
N TYR A 14 20.18 -9.22 12.72
CA TYR A 14 20.55 -9.19 11.31
C TYR A 14 20.59 -10.63 10.76
N LEU A 15 19.44 -11.15 10.36
CA LEU A 15 19.34 -12.44 9.70
C LEU A 15 19.55 -12.18 8.22
N SER A 16 20.75 -12.57 7.80
CA SER A 16 21.15 -12.76 6.42
C SER A 16 20.03 -13.37 5.59
N TYR A 17 19.80 -12.75 4.44
CA TYR A 17 18.92 -13.20 3.36
C TYR A 17 18.99 -14.72 3.18
N PRO A 18 17.90 -15.49 3.29
CA PRO A 18 17.89 -16.83 2.75
C PRO A 18 18.10 -16.69 1.24
N SER A 19 19.27 -17.10 0.77
CA SER A 19 19.74 -17.05 -0.62
C SER A 19 18.92 -17.88 -1.62
N ASN A 20 17.75 -18.38 -1.20
CA ASN A 20 16.88 -19.30 -1.95
C ASN A 20 15.40 -18.88 -1.93
N LEU A 21 15.09 -17.58 -1.82
CA LEU A 21 13.75 -17.11 -2.18
C LEU A 21 13.59 -17.20 -3.70
N LYS A 22 12.76 -18.13 -4.18
CA LYS A 22 12.33 -18.14 -5.58
C LYS A 22 11.39 -16.95 -5.78
N TYR A 23 11.91 -15.85 -6.30
CA TYR A 23 11.07 -14.75 -6.79
C TYR A 23 10.21 -15.28 -7.93
N SER A 24 8.90 -15.25 -7.74
CA SER A 24 7.93 -15.52 -8.78
C SER A 24 7.12 -14.25 -9.00
N ALA A 25 6.77 -13.97 -10.25
CA ALA A 25 5.86 -12.89 -10.57
C ALA A 25 4.49 -13.21 -9.95
N ALA A 26 3.84 -12.18 -9.40
CA ALA A 26 2.48 -12.33 -8.90
C ALA A 26 1.54 -12.74 -10.05
N PRO A 27 0.55 -13.62 -9.80
CA PRO A 27 -0.49 -13.90 -10.78
C PRO A 27 -1.20 -12.61 -11.21
N ARG A 28 -1.47 -12.49 -12.51
CA ARG A 28 -2.12 -11.30 -13.09
C ARG A 28 -3.55 -11.59 -13.50
N TYR A 29 -4.47 -10.71 -13.12
CA TYR A 29 -5.90 -10.83 -13.43
C TYR A 29 -6.46 -9.55 -14.05
N ASN A 30 -7.59 -9.67 -14.73
CA ASN A 30 -8.36 -8.55 -15.25
C ASN A 30 -9.63 -8.36 -14.43
N ILE A 31 -9.93 -7.11 -14.08
CA ILE A 31 -11.20 -6.70 -13.46
C ILE A 31 -11.85 -5.64 -14.34
N SER A 32 -13.08 -5.89 -14.79
CA SER A 32 -13.87 -4.90 -15.53
C SER A 32 -14.50 -3.88 -14.58
N LEU A 33 -14.23 -2.59 -14.78
CA LEU A 33 -14.89 -1.48 -14.08
C LEU A 33 -16.29 -1.19 -14.64
N ASP A 34 -16.67 -1.82 -15.76
CA ASP A 34 -18.02 -1.75 -16.33
C ASP A 34 -18.99 -2.71 -15.65
N ASP A 35 -18.47 -3.73 -14.97
CA ASP A 35 -19.28 -4.67 -14.19
C ASP A 35 -19.80 -4.01 -12.92
N LEU A 36 -20.93 -4.53 -12.42
CA LEU A 36 -21.46 -4.14 -11.13
C LEU A 36 -20.40 -4.40 -10.05
N PRO A 37 -20.19 -3.47 -9.09
CA PRO A 37 -19.16 -3.63 -8.06
C PRO A 37 -19.19 -4.98 -7.33
N GLU A 38 -20.37 -5.52 -7.06
CA GLU A 38 -20.59 -6.81 -6.42
C GLU A 38 -20.02 -8.01 -7.21
N GLN A 39 -19.76 -7.85 -8.51
CA GLN A 39 -19.32 -8.91 -9.42
C GLN A 39 -17.87 -8.76 -9.86
N ARG A 40 -17.27 -7.57 -9.70
CA ARG A 40 -15.93 -7.22 -10.21
C ARG A 40 -14.82 -8.19 -9.81
N TRP A 41 -14.88 -8.71 -8.59
CA TRP A 41 -13.85 -9.60 -8.04
C TRP A 41 -14.12 -11.08 -8.32
N GLU A 42 -15.23 -11.44 -8.97
CA GLU A 42 -15.54 -12.83 -9.33
C GLU A 42 -14.42 -13.52 -10.14
N PRO A 43 -13.83 -12.89 -11.18
CA PRO A 43 -12.79 -13.55 -11.98
C PRO A 43 -11.56 -13.92 -11.15
N VAL A 44 -11.16 -13.07 -10.20
CA VAL A 44 -10.02 -13.33 -9.30
C VAL A 44 -10.38 -14.42 -8.29
N LEU A 45 -11.55 -14.30 -7.66
CA LEU A 45 -11.98 -15.19 -6.60
C LEU A 45 -12.32 -16.61 -7.09
N LYS A 46 -12.77 -16.80 -8.35
CA LYS A 46 -13.05 -18.14 -8.89
C LYS A 46 -11.82 -19.06 -8.93
N HIS A 47 -10.62 -18.50 -8.95
CA HIS A 47 -9.35 -19.24 -8.98
C HIS A 47 -8.66 -19.31 -7.61
N SER A 48 -9.29 -18.79 -6.56
CA SER A 48 -8.68 -18.67 -5.23
C SER A 48 -8.97 -19.87 -4.34
N ASN A 49 -8.04 -20.20 -3.44
CA ASN A 49 -8.28 -21.19 -2.38
C ASN A 49 -9.09 -20.55 -1.24
N TYR A 50 -10.40 -20.82 -1.18
CA TYR A 50 -11.29 -20.22 -0.18
C TYR A 50 -10.97 -20.63 1.26
N SER A 51 -10.45 -21.84 1.50
CA SER A 51 -10.04 -22.25 2.84
C SER A 51 -8.87 -21.40 3.31
N HIS A 52 -7.85 -21.26 2.46
CA HIS A 52 -6.70 -20.40 2.77
C HIS A 52 -7.11 -18.93 2.97
N LEU A 53 -7.97 -18.36 2.10
CA LEU A 53 -8.46 -16.99 2.28
C LEU A 53 -9.18 -16.80 3.62
N LYS A 54 -9.99 -17.77 4.05
CA LYS A 54 -10.70 -17.71 5.34
C LYS A 54 -9.74 -17.85 6.52
N GLU A 55 -8.76 -18.74 6.43
CA GLU A 55 -7.73 -18.92 7.45
C GLU A 55 -6.91 -17.64 7.62
N THR A 56 -6.39 -17.08 6.53
CA THR A 56 -5.65 -15.81 6.52
C THR A 56 -6.51 -14.66 7.05
N ALA A 57 -7.78 -14.56 6.62
CA ALA A 57 -8.72 -13.58 7.15
C ALA A 57 -8.92 -13.70 8.67
N ASN A 58 -9.13 -14.90 9.20
CA ASN A 58 -9.32 -15.11 10.63
C ASN A 58 -8.03 -14.83 11.41
N MET A 59 -6.87 -15.22 10.88
CA MET A 59 -5.56 -14.94 11.48
C MET A 59 -5.33 -13.43 11.62
N LEU A 60 -5.56 -12.64 10.55
CA LEU A 60 -5.42 -11.19 10.59
C LEU A 60 -6.41 -10.56 11.59
N ILE A 61 -7.68 -10.95 11.54
CA ILE A 61 -8.70 -10.42 12.47
C ILE A 61 -8.32 -10.72 13.92
N ASN A 62 -7.98 -11.96 14.25
CA ASN A 62 -7.64 -12.35 15.63
C ASN A 62 -6.34 -11.70 16.12
N THR A 63 -5.43 -11.35 15.22
CA THR A 63 -4.19 -10.66 15.58
C THR A 63 -4.44 -9.18 15.89
N PHE A 64 -5.18 -8.49 15.03
CA PHE A 64 -5.30 -7.04 15.09
C PHE A 64 -6.53 -6.55 15.86
N ILE A 65 -7.57 -7.38 15.97
CA ILE A 65 -8.84 -7.02 16.61
C ILE A 65 -8.98 -7.84 17.90
N PRO A 66 -9.02 -7.20 19.07
CA PRO A 66 -9.20 -7.92 20.33
C PRO A 66 -10.50 -8.74 20.36
N GLU A 67 -10.47 -9.86 21.08
CA GLU A 67 -11.64 -10.70 21.31
C GLU A 67 -12.77 -9.91 21.98
N GLY A 68 -14.02 -10.12 21.56
CA GLY A 68 -15.19 -9.35 22.02
C GLY A 68 -15.41 -8.00 21.31
N VAL A 69 -14.37 -7.41 20.72
CA VAL A 69 -14.50 -6.16 19.94
C VAL A 69 -15.16 -6.42 18.59
N LEU A 70 -14.92 -7.58 17.98
CA LEU A 70 -15.50 -7.93 16.69
C LEU A 70 -17.04 -7.96 16.72
N GLU A 71 -17.64 -8.54 17.76
CA GLU A 71 -19.10 -8.56 17.94
C GLU A 71 -19.65 -7.15 18.11
N ALA A 72 -18.99 -6.32 18.93
CA ALA A 72 -19.38 -4.93 19.14
C ALA A 72 -19.29 -4.07 17.86
N LEU A 73 -18.35 -4.39 16.96
CA LEU A 73 -18.16 -3.68 15.70
C LEU A 73 -19.19 -4.06 14.62
N GLN A 74 -19.89 -5.20 14.73
CA GLN A 74 -20.85 -5.62 13.71
C GLN A 74 -21.93 -4.57 13.36
N PRO A 75 -22.69 -4.01 14.33
CA PRO A 75 -23.71 -3.01 14.02
C PRO A 75 -23.11 -1.74 13.41
N LEU A 76 -21.95 -1.29 13.93
CA LEU A 76 -21.24 -0.11 13.43
C LEU A 76 -20.73 -0.32 12.00
N ALA A 77 -20.13 -1.48 11.73
CA ALA A 77 -19.67 -1.87 10.40
C ALA A 77 -20.82 -1.91 9.39
N LYS A 78 -22.00 -2.40 9.78
CA LYS A 78 -23.18 -2.43 8.92
C LYS A 78 -23.69 -1.02 8.60
N ILE A 79 -23.75 -0.13 9.62
CA ILE A 79 -24.11 1.28 9.43
C ILE A 79 -23.09 1.94 8.50
N TYR A 80 -21.80 1.76 8.77
CA TYR A 80 -20.73 2.32 7.96
C TYR A 80 -20.80 1.89 6.49
N LEU A 81 -20.92 0.58 6.25
CA LEU A 81 -21.03 0.00 4.91
C LEU A 81 -22.29 0.46 4.17
N THR A 82 -23.36 0.81 4.89
CA THR A 82 -24.63 1.21 4.29
C THR A 82 -24.66 2.70 3.95
N PHE A 83 -24.11 3.55 4.82
CA PHE A 83 -24.31 4.99 4.73
C PHE A 83 -23.05 5.80 4.38
N TYR A 84 -21.85 5.25 4.60
CA TYR A 84 -20.60 6.00 4.51
C TYR A 84 -19.62 5.43 3.50
N VAL A 85 -19.63 4.10 3.28
CA VAL A 85 -18.85 3.49 2.21
C VAL A 85 -19.51 3.80 0.88
N GLY A 86 -18.89 4.70 0.12
CA GLY A 86 -19.37 5.11 -1.20
C GLY A 86 -19.24 4.02 -2.27
N TYR A 87 -19.83 4.30 -3.42
CA TYR A 87 -19.56 3.56 -4.65
C TYR A 87 -18.07 3.75 -5.04
N PRO A 88 -17.36 2.70 -5.50
CA PRO A 88 -17.84 1.33 -5.72
C PRO A 88 -17.61 0.38 -4.53
N TYR A 89 -16.90 0.84 -3.51
CA TYR A 89 -16.31 0.00 -2.46
C TYR A 89 -17.32 -0.85 -1.69
N ALA A 90 -18.51 -0.30 -1.39
CA ALA A 90 -19.51 -1.03 -0.63
C ALA A 90 -20.00 -2.29 -1.37
N GLY A 91 -20.18 -2.18 -2.69
CA GLY A 91 -20.62 -3.30 -3.51
C GLY A 91 -19.51 -4.35 -3.66
N GLU A 92 -18.25 -3.94 -3.87
CA GLU A 92 -17.13 -4.88 -3.93
C GLU A 92 -16.94 -5.65 -2.61
N ILE A 93 -17.04 -4.98 -1.45
CA ILE A 93 -17.01 -5.63 -0.13
C ILE A 93 -18.14 -6.68 0.00
N ARG A 94 -19.36 -6.33 -0.42
CA ARG A 94 -20.51 -7.25 -0.38
C ARG A 94 -20.31 -8.44 -1.33
N GLY A 95 -19.79 -8.19 -2.53
CA GLY A 95 -19.46 -9.21 -3.52
C GLY A 95 -18.46 -10.23 -2.99
N ILE A 96 -17.31 -9.75 -2.51
CA ILE A 96 -16.26 -10.59 -1.90
C ILE A 96 -16.83 -11.39 -0.71
N SER A 97 -17.58 -10.74 0.18
CA SER A 97 -18.23 -11.38 1.33
C SER A 97 -19.12 -12.55 0.90
N LYS A 98 -19.97 -12.34 -0.12
CA LYS A 98 -20.87 -13.37 -0.65
C LYS A 98 -20.12 -14.54 -1.28
N ILE A 99 -19.10 -14.27 -2.09
CA ILE A 99 -18.36 -15.30 -2.84
C ILE A 99 -17.50 -16.14 -1.90
N VAL A 100 -16.72 -15.51 -1.02
CA VAL A 100 -15.83 -16.22 -0.10
C VAL A 100 -16.64 -16.89 1.01
N GLY A 101 -17.78 -16.33 1.40
CA GLY A 101 -18.56 -16.80 2.55
C GLY A 101 -17.99 -16.31 3.88
N LEU A 102 -17.57 -15.04 3.92
CA LEU A 102 -17.19 -14.31 5.12
C LEU A 102 -18.27 -13.26 5.42
N SER A 103 -18.42 -12.85 6.68
CA SER A 103 -19.35 -11.75 7.01
C SER A 103 -18.85 -10.43 6.39
N THR A 104 -19.77 -9.57 5.97
CA THR A 104 -19.44 -8.25 5.41
C THR A 104 -18.62 -7.41 6.39
N THR A 105 -18.88 -7.57 7.69
CA THR A 105 -18.08 -6.93 8.76
C THR A 105 -16.63 -7.39 8.71
N LYS A 106 -16.35 -8.70 8.62
CA LYS A 106 -14.97 -9.19 8.54
C LYS A 106 -14.26 -8.65 7.30
N VAL A 107 -14.91 -8.68 6.13
CA VAL A 107 -14.32 -8.17 4.88
C VAL A 107 -14.04 -6.67 4.95
N LEU A 108 -14.97 -5.88 5.50
CA LEU A 108 -14.77 -4.45 5.72
C LEU A 108 -13.59 -4.19 6.67
N LEU A 109 -13.54 -4.88 7.82
CA LEU A 109 -12.49 -4.67 8.81
C LEU A 109 -11.11 -5.06 8.28
N LEU A 110 -10.99 -6.15 7.51
CA LEU A 110 -9.74 -6.51 6.83
C LEU A 110 -9.27 -5.38 5.92
N ASN A 111 -10.19 -4.76 5.17
CA ASN A 111 -9.87 -3.60 4.32
C ASN A 111 -9.43 -2.35 5.09
N LEU A 112 -9.68 -2.29 6.40
CA LEU A 112 -9.17 -1.22 7.28
C LEU A 112 -7.87 -1.63 8.00
N VAL A 113 -7.70 -2.92 8.33
CA VAL A 113 -6.48 -3.46 8.98
C VAL A 113 -5.26 -3.27 8.07
N TYR A 114 -5.41 -3.47 6.76
CA TYR A 114 -4.31 -3.25 5.83
C TYR A 114 -3.77 -1.82 5.86
N GLU A 115 -4.52 -0.82 6.31
CA GLU A 115 -4.07 0.57 6.45
C GLU A 115 -3.10 0.79 7.63
N ALA A 116 -3.03 -0.16 8.56
CA ALA A 116 -2.42 0.00 9.87
C ALA A 116 -1.10 -0.74 10.07
N VAL A 117 -0.74 -1.65 9.17
CA VAL A 117 0.32 -2.65 9.43
C VAL A 117 1.22 -2.84 8.22
N ILE A 118 1.84 -1.75 7.75
CA ILE A 118 2.69 -1.81 6.56
C ILE A 118 4.01 -1.12 6.82
N TYR A 119 5.10 -1.85 6.68
CA TYR A 119 6.44 -1.30 6.55
C TYR A 119 6.77 -1.26 5.06
N CYS A 120 7.42 -0.18 4.61
CA CYS A 120 7.63 0.05 3.19
C CYS A 120 8.98 0.71 2.94
N THR A 121 9.59 0.38 1.81
CA THR A 121 10.62 1.22 1.20
C THR A 121 10.13 1.58 -0.20
N SER A 122 10.15 2.86 -0.54
CA SER A 122 9.77 3.37 -1.86
C SER A 122 10.86 4.31 -2.36
N ILE A 123 11.18 4.20 -3.64
CA ILE A 123 12.20 4.99 -4.32
C ILE A 123 11.61 5.53 -5.61
N VAL A 124 11.77 6.84 -5.83
CA VAL A 124 11.57 7.46 -7.14
C VAL A 124 12.89 8.06 -7.59
N ALA A 125 13.31 7.76 -8.82
CA ALA A 125 14.60 8.15 -9.36
C ALA A 125 14.47 8.56 -10.83
N GLU A 126 15.41 9.36 -11.31
CA GLU A 126 15.47 9.85 -12.68
C GLU A 126 16.87 9.62 -13.25
N ASP A 127 16.96 9.06 -14.46
CA ASP A 127 18.26 8.86 -15.13
C ASP A 127 18.81 10.15 -15.76
N GLU A 128 20.00 10.07 -16.36
CA GLU A 128 20.64 11.21 -17.05
C GLU A 128 19.84 11.69 -18.29
N ASN A 129 18.90 10.88 -18.80
CA ASN A 129 18.06 11.21 -19.96
C ASN A 129 16.70 11.79 -19.57
N GLY A 130 16.43 11.95 -18.28
CA GLY A 130 15.17 12.46 -17.76
C GLY A 130 14.04 11.43 -17.67
N LYS A 131 14.35 10.13 -17.74
CA LYS A 131 13.37 9.07 -17.56
C LYS A 131 13.18 8.78 -16.07
N VAL A 132 11.93 8.80 -15.62
CA VAL A 132 11.57 8.55 -14.21
C VAL A 132 11.25 7.08 -13.99
N PHE A 133 11.75 6.54 -12.89
CA PHE A 133 11.54 5.18 -12.40
C PHE A 133 10.98 5.22 -10.98
N MET A 134 10.08 4.29 -10.67
CA MET A 134 9.59 4.05 -9.31
C MET A 134 9.74 2.58 -8.96
N GLY A 135 10.24 2.30 -7.76
CA GLY A 135 10.44 0.95 -7.26
C GLY A 135 10.16 0.93 -5.76
N ARG A 136 9.56 -0.16 -5.28
CA ARG A 136 9.17 -0.26 -3.88
C ARG A 136 9.19 -1.70 -3.38
N ASN A 137 9.42 -1.86 -2.08
CA ASN A 137 9.27 -3.09 -1.31
C ASN A 137 8.18 -2.95 -0.27
N MET A 138 7.33 -3.97 -0.14
CA MET A 138 6.19 -4.03 0.79
C MET A 138 6.44 -5.09 1.84
N ASP A 139 6.66 -4.64 3.06
CA ASP A 139 6.96 -5.50 4.20
C ASP A 139 5.70 -5.57 5.08
N PHE A 140 5.14 -6.77 5.23
CA PHE A 140 4.01 -7.03 6.11
C PHE A 140 4.37 -8.00 7.23
N LEU A 141 3.60 -7.97 8.31
CA LEU A 141 3.47 -9.14 9.19
C LEU A 141 2.78 -10.27 8.43
N PHE A 142 3.12 -11.53 8.71
CA PHE A 142 2.54 -12.71 8.01
C PHE A 142 2.88 -12.74 6.51
N GLN A 143 4.15 -12.47 6.17
CA GLN A 143 4.62 -12.41 4.78
C GLN A 143 4.30 -13.68 3.98
N LYS A 144 4.40 -14.85 4.61
CA LYS A 144 4.17 -16.13 3.94
C LYS A 144 2.71 -16.26 3.51
N GLU A 145 1.79 -15.96 4.40
CA GLU A 145 0.35 -16.04 4.16
C GLU A 145 -0.11 -14.96 3.18
N LEU A 146 0.42 -13.74 3.31
CA LEU A 146 0.06 -12.65 2.40
C LEU A 146 0.67 -12.83 1.01
N ALA A 147 1.87 -13.38 0.87
CA ALA A 147 2.51 -13.64 -0.42
C ALA A 147 1.70 -14.60 -1.30
N GLU A 148 1.01 -15.59 -0.70
CA GLU A 148 0.15 -16.53 -1.43
C GLU A 148 -1.11 -15.88 -2.03
N ILE A 149 -1.45 -14.66 -1.59
CA ILE A 149 -2.64 -13.93 -2.02
C ILE A 149 -2.30 -12.59 -2.68
N VAL A 150 -1.01 -12.30 -2.97
CA VAL A 150 -0.60 -11.14 -3.77
C VAL A 150 -0.97 -11.37 -5.24
N VAL A 151 -1.55 -10.36 -5.86
CA VAL A 151 -1.94 -10.36 -7.27
C VAL A 151 -1.63 -9.02 -7.93
N ASP A 152 -1.29 -9.08 -9.22
CA ASP A 152 -1.37 -7.92 -10.09
C ASP A 152 -2.75 -7.88 -10.77
N VAL A 153 -3.37 -6.71 -10.82
CA VAL A 153 -4.71 -6.54 -11.38
C VAL A 153 -4.72 -5.41 -12.39
N ASP A 154 -5.13 -5.73 -13.61
CA ASP A 154 -5.49 -4.76 -14.63
C ASP A 154 -6.97 -4.40 -14.49
N PHE A 155 -7.23 -3.16 -14.07
CA PHE A 155 -8.58 -2.62 -14.01
C PHE A 155 -8.95 -2.04 -15.38
N LEU A 156 -9.90 -2.69 -16.03
CA LEU A 156 -10.31 -2.38 -17.40
C LEU A 156 -11.52 -1.45 -17.40
N LYS A 157 -11.51 -0.41 -18.22
CA LYS A 157 -12.68 0.42 -18.53
C LYS A 157 -12.91 0.38 -20.04
N ASN A 158 -14.11 0.02 -20.47
CA ASN A 158 -14.48 -0.20 -21.87
C ASN A 158 -13.48 -1.12 -22.61
N GLY A 159 -13.02 -2.19 -21.93
CA GLY A 159 -12.04 -3.15 -22.47
C GLY A 159 -10.58 -2.67 -22.53
N THR A 160 -10.27 -1.45 -22.06
CA THR A 160 -8.90 -0.90 -22.03
C THR A 160 -8.37 -0.79 -20.61
N ILE A 161 -7.06 -0.97 -20.40
CA ILE A 161 -6.45 -0.82 -19.07
C ILE A 161 -6.55 0.64 -18.63
N ALA A 162 -7.38 0.91 -17.62
CA ALA A 162 -7.47 2.23 -16.99
C ALA A 162 -6.30 2.44 -16.02
N TYR A 163 -6.00 1.41 -15.22
CA TYR A 163 -4.83 1.36 -14.35
C TYR A 163 -4.49 -0.09 -13.98
N THR A 164 -3.24 -0.33 -13.58
CA THR A 164 -2.75 -1.60 -13.03
C THR A 164 -2.40 -1.39 -11.56
N ALA A 165 -2.63 -2.39 -10.71
CA ALA A 165 -2.23 -2.35 -9.32
C ALA A 165 -1.75 -3.70 -8.80
N THR A 166 -0.86 -3.66 -7.81
CA THR A 166 -0.51 -4.83 -7.00
C THR A 166 -1.30 -4.75 -5.69
N THR A 167 -2.04 -5.81 -5.36
CA THR A 167 -2.92 -5.86 -4.17
C THR A 167 -3.06 -7.29 -3.66
N PHE A 168 -3.87 -7.50 -2.63
CA PHE A 168 -4.19 -8.81 -2.06
C PHE A 168 -5.60 -9.25 -2.45
N ILE A 169 -5.78 -10.55 -2.67
CA ILE A 169 -7.13 -11.11 -2.89
C ILE A 169 -8.00 -10.84 -1.65
N GLY A 170 -9.10 -10.12 -1.84
CA GLY A 170 -10.00 -9.68 -0.77
C GLY A 170 -9.75 -8.24 -0.27
N TYR A 171 -8.68 -7.58 -0.72
CA TYR A 171 -8.38 -6.18 -0.45
C TYR A 171 -8.72 -5.31 -1.67
N ILE A 172 -9.71 -4.44 -1.50
CA ILE A 172 -10.24 -3.55 -2.54
C ILE A 172 -9.48 -2.22 -2.63
N GLY A 173 -8.66 -1.92 -1.63
CA GLY A 173 -7.74 -0.78 -1.63
C GLY A 173 -6.52 -1.02 -2.52
N ILE A 174 -5.89 0.06 -2.99
CA ILE A 174 -4.63 0.00 -3.73
C ILE A 174 -3.56 0.80 -2.98
N LEU A 175 -2.39 0.20 -2.78
CA LEU A 175 -1.23 0.86 -2.17
C LEU A 175 -0.02 0.93 -3.11
N THR A 176 -0.09 0.25 -4.25
CA THR A 176 0.92 0.26 -5.30
C THR A 176 0.19 0.11 -6.63
N GLY A 177 0.36 1.08 -7.54
CA GLY A 177 -0.28 1.01 -8.84
C GLY A 177 0.26 2.03 -9.83
N GLN A 178 -0.14 1.88 -11.09
CA GLN A 178 0.24 2.75 -12.19
C GLN A 178 -0.95 3.02 -13.11
N SER A 179 -1.07 4.26 -13.55
CA SER A 179 -1.95 4.64 -14.65
C SER A 179 -1.10 4.77 -15.92
N PRO A 180 -1.37 3.97 -16.98
CA PRO A 180 -0.55 3.91 -18.18
C PRO A 180 -0.30 5.30 -18.78
N HIS A 181 0.96 5.60 -19.08
CA HIS A 181 1.39 6.87 -19.68
C HIS A 181 1.08 8.14 -18.87
N LYS A 182 0.74 8.01 -17.58
CA LYS A 182 0.42 9.17 -16.72
C LYS A 182 1.31 9.23 -15.49
N PHE A 183 1.20 8.24 -14.60
CA PHE A 183 1.92 8.23 -13.33
C PHE A 183 1.88 6.86 -12.64
N ALA A 184 2.76 6.65 -11.68
CA ALA A 184 2.75 5.55 -10.72
C ALA A 184 2.71 6.08 -9.29
N ILE A 185 2.05 5.34 -8.39
CA ILE A 185 1.87 5.70 -6.97
C ILE A 185 2.25 4.52 -6.08
N SER A 186 2.99 4.80 -5.02
CA SER A 186 3.07 3.93 -3.84
C SER A 186 2.79 4.70 -2.56
N ALA A 187 2.38 3.99 -1.51
CA ALA A 187 2.23 4.55 -0.17
C ALA A 187 3.05 3.80 0.87
N ASN A 188 3.63 4.59 1.78
CA ASN A 188 4.28 4.10 2.98
C ASN A 188 3.52 4.63 4.20
N SER A 189 3.34 3.77 5.21
CA SER A 189 2.75 4.21 6.47
C SER A 189 3.64 5.26 7.14
N ARG A 190 3.01 6.22 7.81
CA ARG A 190 3.67 7.21 8.64
C ARG A 190 3.20 7.00 10.07
N GLU A 191 3.97 6.20 10.83
CA GLU A 191 3.60 5.87 12.20
C GLU A 191 3.83 7.06 13.13
N GLN A 192 2.74 7.60 13.69
CA GLN A 192 2.80 8.47 14.88
C GLN A 192 1.88 8.01 16.02
N ASP A 193 0.88 7.13 15.76
CA ASP A 193 -0.10 6.73 16.78
C ASP A 193 -0.29 5.21 16.90
N SER A 194 -0.20 4.72 18.14
CA SER A 194 -0.24 3.30 18.50
C SER A 194 -1.67 2.69 18.54
N TYR A 195 -2.70 3.46 18.20
CA TYR A 195 -4.11 3.07 18.29
C TYR A 195 -4.83 3.11 16.93
N TRP A 196 -4.34 2.34 15.96
CA TRP A 196 -4.90 2.30 14.60
C TRP A 196 -6.42 2.07 14.56
N TRP A 197 -6.99 1.29 15.49
CA TRP A 197 -8.42 1.01 15.56
C TRP A 197 -9.22 2.23 16.05
N GLN A 198 -8.67 3.07 16.92
CA GLN A 198 -9.30 4.34 17.32
C GLN A 198 -9.30 5.32 16.14
N ASN A 199 -8.23 5.31 15.36
CA ASN A 199 -8.11 6.08 14.13
C ASN A 199 -9.07 5.60 13.06
N ALA A 200 -9.23 4.29 12.90
CA ALA A 200 -10.24 3.68 12.05
C ALA A 200 -11.65 4.09 12.53
N MET A 201 -11.94 4.01 13.83
CA MET A 201 -13.23 4.44 14.40
C MET A 201 -13.52 5.93 14.20
N ALA A 202 -12.53 6.80 14.46
CA ALA A 202 -12.66 8.24 14.24
C ALA A 202 -12.87 8.56 12.76
N ALA A 203 -12.28 7.77 11.87
CA ALA A 203 -12.51 7.83 10.44
C ALA A 203 -13.90 7.33 10.01
N LEU A 204 -14.50 6.36 10.70
CA LEU A 204 -15.90 5.98 10.43
C LEU A 204 -16.87 7.14 10.72
N LEU A 205 -16.48 8.07 11.61
CA LEU A 205 -17.29 9.21 12.05
C LEU A 205 -16.97 10.52 11.32
N ARG A 206 -15.86 10.58 10.56
CA ARG A 206 -15.42 11.76 9.81
C ARG A 206 -15.53 11.43 8.32
N ASN A 207 -15.85 12.42 7.48
CA ASN A 207 -15.90 12.27 6.02
C ASN A 207 -14.47 12.13 5.42
N SER A 208 -13.70 11.17 5.92
CA SER A 208 -12.30 10.88 5.61
C SER A 208 -12.20 9.54 4.88
N SER A 209 -11.25 9.43 3.96
CA SER A 209 -11.10 8.25 3.11
C SER A 209 -9.87 7.41 3.51
N PRO A 210 -9.97 6.06 3.51
CA PRO A 210 -8.79 5.20 3.57
C PRO A 210 -7.74 5.62 2.55
N ILE A 211 -6.46 5.53 2.94
CA ILE A 211 -5.34 5.95 2.09
C ILE A 211 -5.40 5.17 0.77
N SER A 212 -5.61 3.86 0.88
CA SER A 212 -5.64 2.97 -0.29
C SER A 212 -6.80 3.24 -1.25
N TRP A 213 -7.90 3.80 -0.74
CA TRP A 213 -9.05 4.19 -1.56
C TRP A 213 -8.75 5.49 -2.29
N VAL A 214 -8.13 6.47 -1.62
CA VAL A 214 -7.67 7.71 -2.26
C VAL A 214 -6.68 7.42 -3.40
N ILE A 215 -5.77 6.46 -3.23
CA ILE A 215 -4.86 6.05 -4.31
C ILE A 215 -5.65 5.44 -5.47
N ARG A 216 -6.59 4.54 -5.19
CA ARG A 216 -7.40 3.89 -6.22
C ARG A 216 -8.26 4.90 -7.00
N ASP A 217 -8.90 5.84 -6.30
CA ASP A 217 -9.64 6.95 -6.92
C ASP A 217 -8.68 7.80 -7.79
N THR A 218 -7.48 8.09 -7.28
CA THR A 218 -6.48 8.87 -8.02
C THR A 218 -6.05 8.14 -9.31
N LEU A 219 -5.76 6.85 -9.25
CA LEU A 219 -5.42 6.02 -10.42
C LEU A 219 -6.57 5.98 -11.43
N SER A 220 -7.82 5.93 -10.97
CA SER A 220 -9.01 5.85 -11.81
C SER A 220 -9.40 7.19 -12.43
N GLU A 221 -9.22 8.31 -11.72
CA GLU A 221 -9.82 9.60 -12.06
C GLU A 221 -8.82 10.63 -12.55
N ALA A 222 -7.56 10.58 -12.09
CA ALA A 222 -6.62 11.65 -12.36
C ALA A 222 -6.21 11.68 -13.84
N LYS A 223 -6.15 12.89 -14.38
CA LYS A 223 -5.85 13.11 -15.79
C LYS A 223 -4.37 12.91 -16.10
N ASP A 224 -3.52 13.33 -15.18
CA ASP A 224 -2.07 13.36 -15.31
C ASP A 224 -1.38 13.42 -13.92
N TYR A 225 -0.05 13.52 -13.93
CA TYR A 225 0.78 13.64 -12.72
C TYR A 225 0.38 14.83 -11.84
N THR A 226 0.08 15.99 -12.41
CA THR A 226 -0.25 17.20 -11.63
C THR A 226 -1.61 17.08 -10.95
N ASP A 227 -2.62 16.54 -11.64
CA ASP A 227 -3.93 16.25 -11.03
C ASP A 227 -3.81 15.19 -9.93
N ALA A 228 -2.98 14.16 -10.15
CA ALA A 228 -2.69 13.15 -9.13
C ALA A 228 -2.03 13.76 -7.88
N LEU A 229 -0.99 14.59 -8.06
CA LEU A 229 -0.34 15.32 -6.97
C LEU A 229 -1.34 16.17 -6.17
N ASN A 230 -2.22 16.90 -6.86
CA ASN A 230 -3.23 17.73 -6.20
C ASN A 230 -4.23 16.88 -5.39
N LYS A 231 -4.77 15.80 -5.97
CA LYS A 231 -5.67 14.86 -5.26
C LYS A 231 -5.00 14.27 -4.02
N LEU A 232 -3.77 13.77 -4.16
CA LEU A 232 -2.99 13.19 -3.07
C LEU A 232 -2.56 14.20 -2.01
N SER A 233 -2.55 15.50 -2.33
CA SER A 233 -2.19 16.57 -1.38
C SER A 233 -3.38 17.11 -0.58
N THR A 234 -4.60 17.01 -1.13
CA THR A 234 -5.77 17.74 -0.62
C THR A 234 -6.87 16.87 -0.01
N ARG A 235 -6.95 15.58 -0.39
CA ARG A 235 -7.99 14.67 0.14
C ARG A 235 -7.83 14.42 1.64
N GLN A 236 -8.95 14.38 2.36
CA GLN A 236 -8.99 14.06 3.79
C GLN A 236 -8.73 12.56 4.03
N LEU A 237 -7.77 12.25 4.90
CA LEU A 237 -7.32 10.89 5.16
C LEU A 237 -7.67 10.42 6.58
N ILE A 238 -7.73 9.10 6.74
CA ILE A 238 -7.97 8.42 8.03
C ILE A 238 -6.71 8.21 8.85
N SER A 239 -5.55 8.53 8.30
CA SER A 239 -4.25 8.39 8.92
C SER A 239 -3.22 9.20 8.14
N ASP A 240 -2.05 9.34 8.75
CA ASP A 240 -0.89 9.97 8.14
C ASP A 240 -0.19 8.99 7.19
N VAL A 241 0.44 9.52 6.15
CA VAL A 241 1.04 8.70 5.09
C VAL A 241 2.15 9.44 4.37
N PHE A 242 3.06 8.69 3.78
CA PHE A 242 3.90 9.18 2.69
C PHE A 242 3.37 8.67 1.36
N PHE A 243 2.96 9.56 0.47
CA PHE A 243 2.70 9.21 -0.93
C PHE A 243 3.96 9.43 -1.74
N ILE A 244 4.32 8.44 -2.55
CA ILE A 244 5.39 8.55 -3.55
C ILE A 244 4.71 8.52 -4.91
N LEU A 245 4.97 9.53 -5.72
CA LEU A 245 4.36 9.70 -7.03
C LEU A 245 5.44 9.94 -8.08
N ALA A 246 5.39 9.17 -9.16
CA ALA A 246 6.27 9.28 -10.30
C ALA A 246 5.44 9.54 -11.56
N GLY A 247 5.76 10.56 -12.34
CA GLY A 247 5.13 10.89 -13.61
C GLY A 247 5.88 10.27 -14.79
N THR A 248 5.81 10.94 -15.93
CA THR A 248 6.39 10.47 -17.20
C THR A 248 7.46 11.41 -17.76
N LYS A 249 7.59 12.61 -17.21
CA LYS A 249 8.55 13.63 -17.65
C LYS A 249 9.66 13.83 -16.63
N SER A 250 10.79 14.36 -17.10
CA SER A 250 11.89 14.81 -16.25
C SER A 250 11.39 15.72 -15.12
N GLY A 251 11.87 15.49 -13.89
CA GLY A 251 11.44 16.18 -12.69
C GLY A 251 10.10 15.74 -12.09
N GLU A 252 9.30 14.91 -12.77
CA GLU A 252 8.02 14.41 -12.24
C GLU A 252 8.25 13.26 -11.26
N GLY A 253 8.90 13.52 -10.14
CA GLY A 253 9.01 12.58 -9.01
C GLY A 253 8.88 13.33 -7.69
N VAL A 254 8.06 12.81 -6.77
CA VAL A 254 7.77 13.51 -5.51
C VAL A 254 7.47 12.55 -4.38
N VAL A 255 7.90 12.94 -3.17
CA VAL A 255 7.41 12.38 -1.90
C VAL A 255 6.57 13.43 -1.20
N ILE A 256 5.30 13.10 -0.94
CA ILE A 256 4.34 13.96 -0.22
C ILE A 256 4.19 13.40 1.19
N THR A 257 4.64 14.15 2.19
CA THR A 257 4.43 13.81 3.60
C THR A 257 3.08 14.38 4.04
N ARG A 258 2.12 13.50 4.33
CA ARG A 258 0.74 13.87 4.64
C ARG A 258 0.41 13.63 6.11
N ASN A 259 -0.19 14.64 6.72
CA ASN A 259 -1.10 14.44 7.83
C ASN A 259 -2.51 14.15 7.30
N ARG A 260 -3.43 13.70 8.17
CA ARG A 260 -4.86 13.51 7.86
C ARG A 260 -5.49 14.61 7.00
N SER A 261 -5.22 15.88 7.35
CA SER A 261 -5.91 17.03 6.76
C SER A 261 -4.99 18.06 6.11
N SER A 262 -3.67 17.83 6.11
CA SER A 262 -2.69 18.77 5.57
C SER A 262 -1.47 18.07 4.99
N VAL A 263 -0.71 18.82 4.20
CA VAL A 263 0.63 18.44 3.74
C VAL A 263 1.62 18.96 4.78
N ALA A 264 2.44 18.08 5.33
CA ALA A 264 3.53 18.45 6.23
C ALA A 264 4.79 18.86 5.46
N ASP A 265 5.06 18.19 4.34
CA ASP A 265 6.22 18.46 3.48
C ASP A 265 5.99 17.90 2.06
N THR A 266 6.68 18.45 1.06
CA THR A 266 6.67 17.96 -0.32
C THR A 266 8.07 18.07 -0.91
N ARG A 267 8.65 16.92 -1.24
CA ARG A 267 10.02 16.82 -1.75
C ARG A 267 9.97 16.36 -3.19
N PHE A 268 10.28 17.25 -4.12
CA PHE A 268 10.42 16.91 -5.53
C PHE A 268 11.81 16.38 -5.85
N LEU A 269 11.92 15.62 -6.94
CA LEU A 269 13.15 15.48 -7.70
C LEU A 269 13.60 16.85 -8.19
N ASP A 270 14.90 17.05 -8.24
CA ASP A 270 15.51 18.25 -8.80
C ASP A 270 16.76 17.83 -9.57
N HIS A 271 16.55 17.50 -10.85
CA HIS A 271 17.61 17.06 -11.74
C HIS A 271 18.74 18.11 -11.83
N LEU A 272 18.39 19.40 -11.93
CA LEU A 272 19.37 20.49 -12.06
C LEU A 272 20.15 20.72 -10.77
N GLY A 273 19.51 20.54 -9.61
CA GLY A 273 20.14 20.59 -8.30
C GLY A 273 20.88 19.32 -7.88
N GLY A 274 20.99 18.31 -8.77
CA GLY A 274 21.67 17.04 -8.50
C GLY A 274 20.88 16.07 -7.61
N LYS A 275 19.61 16.36 -7.33
CA LYS A 275 18.69 15.52 -6.56
C LYS A 275 17.87 14.63 -7.49
N TRP A 276 18.56 13.64 -8.06
CA TRP A 276 18.00 12.73 -9.07
C TRP A 276 17.27 11.52 -8.48
N PHE A 277 17.19 11.37 -7.15
CA PHE A 277 16.36 10.36 -6.50
C PHE A 277 15.82 10.80 -5.13
N LEU A 278 14.78 10.12 -4.69
CA LEU A 278 14.18 10.22 -3.36
C LEU A 278 13.98 8.82 -2.80
N VAL A 279 14.42 8.61 -1.57
CA VAL A 279 14.10 7.42 -0.77
C VAL A 279 13.12 7.82 0.34
N GLN A 280 12.05 7.04 0.48
CA GLN A 280 11.11 7.16 1.58
C GLN A 280 10.87 5.78 2.19
N THR A 281 10.95 5.70 3.52
CA THR A 281 10.59 4.53 4.32
C THR A 281 9.35 4.89 5.16
N ASN A 282 9.35 4.64 6.47
CA ASN A 282 8.19 4.88 7.35
C ASN A 282 8.40 6.02 8.36
N TYR A 283 9.47 6.80 8.23
CA TYR A 283 9.76 7.94 9.11
C TYR A 283 10.01 9.22 8.32
N ASP A 284 9.79 10.34 8.99
CA ASP A 284 9.95 11.67 8.42
C ASP A 284 11.40 11.90 7.95
N PRO A 285 11.58 12.59 6.81
CA PRO A 285 12.90 12.77 6.22
C PRO A 285 13.83 13.69 7.03
N TRP A 286 13.28 14.58 7.86
CA TRP A 286 14.03 15.44 8.78
C TRP A 286 14.36 14.78 10.11
N ASN A 287 13.88 13.56 10.35
CA ASN A 287 14.23 12.77 11.53
C ASN A 287 15.35 11.79 11.19
N GLU A 288 16.20 11.51 12.19
CA GLU A 288 17.13 10.39 12.14
C GLU A 288 16.38 9.06 12.05
N PRO A 289 16.91 8.05 11.33
CA PRO A 289 16.33 6.72 11.33
C PRO A 289 16.25 6.17 12.76
N PRO A 290 15.14 5.51 13.15
CA PRO A 290 15.09 4.79 14.42
C PRO A 290 16.21 3.74 14.49
N LYS A 291 16.85 3.60 15.65
CA LYS A 291 17.97 2.64 15.83
C LYS A 291 17.61 1.19 15.49
N TYR A 292 16.32 0.84 15.59
CA TYR A 292 15.79 -0.49 15.32
C TYR A 292 15.31 -0.68 13.87
N ASP A 293 15.24 0.38 13.05
CA ASP A 293 14.80 0.33 11.67
C ASP A 293 15.48 1.42 10.82
N ASP A 294 16.71 1.17 10.37
CA ASP A 294 17.40 2.03 9.40
C ASP A 294 17.46 1.40 8.00
N ARG A 295 16.31 1.39 7.33
CA ARG A 295 16.21 1.02 5.91
C ARG A 295 16.58 2.15 4.94
N ARG A 296 16.48 3.41 5.36
CA ARG A 296 16.75 4.58 4.50
C ARG A 296 18.22 4.70 4.14
N THR A 297 19.13 4.50 5.12
CA THR A 297 20.58 4.59 4.90
C THR A 297 21.10 3.56 3.88
N PRO A 298 20.84 2.24 4.02
CA PRO A 298 21.30 1.26 3.04
C PRO A 298 20.66 1.44 1.65
N ALA A 299 19.37 1.80 1.57
CA ALA A 299 18.73 2.11 0.30
C ALA A 299 19.41 3.29 -0.41
N THR A 300 19.64 4.38 0.31
CA THR A 300 20.31 5.59 -0.21
C THR A 300 21.72 5.27 -0.68
N LYS A 301 22.47 4.46 0.10
CA LYS A 301 23.80 4.00 -0.28
C LYS A 301 23.77 3.17 -1.56
N ALA A 302 22.86 2.20 -1.68
CA ALA A 302 22.75 1.33 -2.84
C ALA A 302 22.34 2.10 -4.12
N VAL A 303 21.46 3.11 -4.02
CA VAL A 303 21.13 3.99 -5.15
C VAL A 303 22.36 4.81 -5.58
N ASN A 304 23.08 5.40 -4.62
CA ASN A 304 24.30 6.15 -4.92
C ASN A 304 25.39 5.29 -5.57
N GLU A 305 25.60 4.06 -5.09
CA GLU A 305 26.56 3.11 -5.67
C GLU A 305 26.15 2.66 -7.08
N THR A 306 24.85 2.56 -7.35
CA THR A 306 24.34 2.30 -8.71
C THR A 306 24.65 3.49 -9.64
N GLY A 307 24.44 4.71 -9.14
CA GLY A 307 24.66 5.96 -9.87
C GLY A 307 23.58 6.27 -10.90
N GLN A 308 23.40 7.58 -11.19
CA GLN A 308 22.33 8.09 -12.06
C GLN A 308 22.39 7.52 -13.49
N ARG A 309 23.60 7.31 -14.02
CA ARG A 309 23.78 6.75 -15.37
C ARG A 309 23.28 5.30 -15.49
N SER A 310 23.39 4.52 -14.42
CA SER A 310 23.08 3.09 -14.45
C SER A 310 21.69 2.78 -13.91
N ILE A 311 20.94 3.79 -13.43
CA ILE A 311 19.62 3.57 -12.85
C ILE A 311 18.60 3.17 -13.94
N ASN A 312 17.95 2.05 -13.71
CA ASN A 312 16.85 1.53 -14.52
C ASN A 312 15.99 0.59 -13.65
N LEU A 313 14.96 -0.04 -14.22
CA LEU A 313 14.08 -0.94 -13.46
C LEU A 313 14.82 -2.14 -12.86
N ASP A 314 15.80 -2.72 -13.55
CA ASP A 314 16.55 -3.88 -13.07
C ASP A 314 17.49 -3.51 -11.92
N SER A 315 18.20 -2.39 -12.03
CA SER A 315 19.05 -1.91 -10.95
C SER A 315 18.21 -1.45 -9.76
N LEU A 316 17.06 -0.81 -9.99
CA LEU A 316 16.16 -0.39 -8.93
C LEU A 316 15.54 -1.59 -8.20
N TYR A 317 15.22 -2.66 -8.92
CA TYR A 317 14.81 -3.94 -8.33
C TYR A 317 15.88 -4.51 -7.40
N LYS A 318 17.16 -4.50 -7.81
CA LYS A 318 18.28 -4.91 -6.96
C LYS A 318 18.42 -4.02 -5.72
N VAL A 319 18.26 -2.71 -5.86
CA VAL A 319 18.31 -1.75 -4.76
C VAL A 319 17.20 -2.01 -3.74
N VAL A 320 15.96 -2.20 -4.18
CA VAL A 320 14.89 -2.49 -3.21
C VAL A 320 15.08 -3.89 -2.60
N SER A 321 15.64 -4.84 -3.34
CA SER A 321 15.90 -6.21 -2.83
C SER A 321 16.95 -6.28 -1.71
N VAL A 322 17.87 -5.31 -1.59
CA VAL A 322 18.83 -5.26 -0.48
C VAL A 322 18.24 -4.67 0.81
N VAL A 323 16.99 -4.16 0.77
CA VAL A 323 16.35 -3.46 1.90
C VAL A 323 14.98 -4.08 2.20
N SER A 324 14.92 -4.91 3.24
CA SER A 324 13.66 -5.48 3.75
C SER A 324 13.63 -5.40 5.27
N PHE A 325 12.49 -5.01 5.83
CA PHE A 325 12.23 -5.16 7.26
C PHE A 325 11.80 -6.61 7.52
N PHE A 326 12.62 -7.37 8.25
CA PHE A 326 12.27 -8.74 8.66
C PHE A 326 11.88 -8.77 10.13
N LEU A 327 10.60 -9.02 10.38
CA LEU A 327 10.14 -9.60 11.64
C LEU A 327 10.03 -11.11 11.41
N SER A 328 11.07 -11.86 11.79
CA SER A 328 10.94 -13.31 11.92
C SER A 328 10.11 -13.60 13.17
N LEU A 329 8.79 -13.65 13.01
CA LEU A 329 7.91 -14.29 13.98
C LEU A 329 8.06 -15.80 13.76
N VAL A 330 8.80 -16.46 14.65
CA VAL A 330 8.83 -17.93 14.76
C VAL A 330 7.57 -18.39 15.48
#